data_AF-A0A6A4NLY2-F1
#
_entry.id   AF-A0A6A4NLY2-F1
#
_cell.length_a   1.000
_cell.length_b   1.000
_cell.length_c   1.000
_cell.angle_alpha   90.00
_cell.angle_beta   90.00
_cell.angle_gamma   90.00
#
_symmetry.space_group_name_H-M   'P 1'
#
loop_
_entity.id
_entity.type
_entity.pdbx_description
1 polymer ?
#
loop_
_entity_poly.entity_id
_entity_poly.type
_entity_poly.pdbx_seq_one_letter_code
_entity_poly.pdbx_strand_id
1 'polypeptide(L)'
;MGSGPSEESGNDAPTEIDQYDLVDPVDILTPLEKSGFWEGVKATKWSERKEAVAGLTKLASTIRVSPGDFSEVCRTLKKGLLMIESLHKFGSGLVILLFSVVDVRTKQTISLITDVNIAVAVEAIQAIGNLARGLRTHFSASSRFLLPVLLEKLKEKKPTLSEALTQTLQAMHKAGCISLIEIVEDVKTATKHKVPLVRSLTLAWVAFCIETSNKGVITKVHKDYVPVCMESLNDGTPEVRDAAFSVLAAIAKSVGMRPIERSVEKLDDVRRKKLSEMISGSEDAVPGGSATAPVHNIRAGMSSAESSESAFVKRSSSKHALVERPVQSTFLSSRKEALQRLERTKKQMECKHRRRLRNLLNFPEDVEPSEMSLDEIESRIGSLVSDTITLLKSTVMEGAS
;
A
#
# COMPACT_ATOMS: atom_id res chain seq x y z
N MET A 1 64.26 -0.61 -33.85
CA MET A 1 64.08 -1.11 -32.47
C MET A 1 63.09 -0.15 -31.83
N GLY A 2 61.82 -0.43 -31.57
CA GLY A 2 61.17 -1.66 -31.15
C GLY A 2 60.33 -1.27 -29.92
N SER A 3 59.19 -0.59 -30.13
CA SER A 3 58.28 -0.15 -29.08
C SER A 3 57.53 -1.36 -28.52
N GLY A 4 57.75 -1.67 -27.24
CA GLY A 4 57.02 -2.71 -26.52
C GLY A 4 55.64 -2.23 -26.05
N PRO A 5 54.63 -3.11 -25.95
CA PRO A 5 53.28 -2.74 -25.59
C PRO A 5 53.16 -2.54 -24.07
N SER A 6 52.41 -1.51 -23.69
CA SER A 6 51.93 -1.31 -22.32
C SER A 6 50.87 -2.38 -22.03
N GLU A 7 51.12 -3.21 -21.04
CA GLU A 7 50.16 -4.20 -20.54
C GLU A 7 48.96 -3.46 -19.93
N GLU A 8 47.79 -3.60 -20.56
CA GLU A 8 46.50 -3.32 -19.95
C GLU A 8 46.29 -4.32 -18.81
N SER A 9 46.36 -3.84 -17.57
CA SER A 9 45.96 -4.61 -16.40
C SER A 9 44.43 -4.71 -16.38
N GLY A 10 43.90 -5.75 -17.01
CA GLY A 10 42.49 -6.14 -16.93
C GLY A 10 42.12 -6.48 -15.49
N ASN A 11 41.21 -5.70 -14.90
CA ASN A 11 40.53 -6.03 -13.66
C ASN A 11 39.53 -7.17 -13.93
N ASP A 12 40.02 -8.40 -14.01
CA ASP A 12 39.18 -9.60 -14.09
C ASP A 12 38.81 -10.04 -12.66
N ALA A 13 37.86 -9.32 -12.07
CA ALA A 13 37.17 -9.81 -10.88
C ALA A 13 36.29 -11.00 -11.30
N PRO A 14 36.23 -12.11 -10.54
CA PRO A 14 35.40 -13.25 -10.89
C PRO A 14 33.96 -12.77 -11.12
N THR A 15 33.45 -12.95 -12.34
CA THR A 15 32.05 -12.67 -12.62
C THR A 15 31.22 -13.67 -11.81
N GLU A 16 30.54 -13.19 -10.78
CA GLU A 16 29.63 -14.02 -9.99
C GLU A 16 28.53 -14.54 -10.94
N ILE A 17 28.58 -15.85 -11.23
CA ILE A 17 27.66 -16.48 -12.18
C ILE A 17 26.27 -16.48 -11.55
N ASP A 18 25.36 -15.72 -12.13
CA ASP A 18 23.98 -15.61 -11.69
C ASP A 18 23.22 -16.92 -11.91
N GLN A 19 22.55 -17.42 -10.88
CA GLN A 19 21.74 -18.64 -10.94
C GLN A 19 20.71 -18.60 -12.09
N TYR A 20 20.19 -17.41 -12.42
CA TYR A 20 19.27 -17.24 -13.53
C TYR A 20 19.85 -17.69 -14.87
N ASP A 21 21.12 -17.42 -15.11
CA ASP A 21 21.78 -17.73 -16.38
C ASP A 21 22.08 -19.23 -16.52
N LEU A 22 22.06 -19.95 -15.39
CA LEU A 22 22.27 -21.40 -15.32
C LEU A 22 20.98 -22.22 -15.45
N VAL A 23 19.81 -21.57 -15.37
CA VAL A 23 18.50 -22.25 -15.44
C VAL A 23 17.92 -22.11 -16.84
N ASP A 24 17.34 -23.18 -17.36
CA ASP A 24 16.64 -23.14 -18.65
C ASP A 24 15.33 -22.34 -18.55
N PRO A 25 14.99 -21.52 -19.57
CA PRO A 25 13.72 -20.81 -19.59
C PRO A 25 12.53 -21.77 -19.57
N VAL A 26 11.58 -21.53 -18.68
CA VAL A 26 10.36 -22.34 -18.55
C VAL A 26 9.16 -21.58 -19.10
N ASP A 27 8.42 -22.20 -20.01
CA ASP A 27 7.14 -21.67 -20.47
C ASP A 27 6.07 -21.85 -19.38
N ILE A 28 5.51 -20.71 -18.95
CA ILE A 28 4.41 -20.67 -17.98
C ILE A 28 3.07 -20.32 -18.60
N LEU A 29 3.04 -19.84 -19.86
CA LEU A 29 1.81 -19.44 -20.54
C LEU A 29 0.98 -20.65 -20.95
N THR A 30 1.60 -21.70 -21.49
CA THR A 30 0.87 -22.94 -21.86
C THR A 30 0.21 -23.62 -20.64
N PRO A 31 0.90 -23.80 -19.49
CA PRO A 31 0.25 -24.27 -18.27
C PRO A 31 -0.83 -23.31 -17.74
N LEU A 32 -0.62 -22.00 -17.88
CA LEU A 32 -1.59 -20.99 -17.42
C LEU A 32 -2.90 -21.07 -18.20
N GLU A 33 -2.85 -21.27 -19.52
CA GLU A 33 -4.06 -21.45 -20.34
C GLU A 33 -4.86 -22.69 -19.92
N LYS A 34 -4.18 -23.74 -19.46
CA LYS A 34 -4.80 -25.01 -19.04
C LYS A 34 -5.25 -25.00 -17.58
N SER A 35 -4.82 -24.04 -16.76
CA SER A 35 -5.09 -24.01 -15.32
C SER A 35 -6.49 -23.49 -14.95
N GLY A 36 -7.25 -22.99 -15.93
CA GLY A 36 -8.52 -22.31 -15.68
C GLY A 36 -8.37 -20.87 -15.18
N PHE A 37 -7.16 -20.30 -15.20
CA PHE A 37 -6.88 -18.92 -14.78
C PHE A 37 -7.90 -17.92 -15.32
N TRP A 38 -8.16 -17.97 -16.63
CA TRP A 38 -9.03 -17.01 -17.32
C TRP A 38 -10.48 -17.07 -16.90
N GLU A 39 -10.98 -18.21 -16.44
CA GLU A 39 -12.34 -18.31 -15.89
C GLU A 39 -12.34 -18.02 -14.39
N GLY A 40 -11.32 -18.47 -13.67
CA GLY A 40 -11.18 -18.24 -12.25
C GLY A 40 -11.05 -16.76 -11.87
N VAL A 41 -10.33 -15.95 -12.65
CA VAL A 41 -10.24 -14.48 -12.42
C VAL A 41 -11.57 -13.75 -12.65
N LYS A 42 -12.52 -14.39 -13.35
CA LYS A 42 -13.87 -13.88 -13.61
C LYS A 42 -14.91 -14.34 -12.59
N ALA A 43 -14.52 -15.24 -11.68
CA ALA A 43 -15.41 -15.85 -10.71
C ALA A 43 -16.06 -14.82 -9.78
N THR A 44 -17.30 -15.09 -9.39
CA THR A 44 -18.08 -14.28 -8.44
C THR A 44 -17.52 -14.35 -7.03
N LYS A 45 -17.01 -15.52 -6.68
CA LYS A 45 -16.41 -15.78 -5.37
C LYS A 45 -14.97 -15.29 -5.35
N TRP A 46 -14.68 -14.33 -4.46
CA TRP A 46 -13.32 -13.78 -4.32
C TRP A 46 -12.26 -14.84 -4.01
N SER A 47 -12.63 -15.92 -3.32
CA SER A 47 -11.70 -17.02 -3.03
C SER A 47 -11.31 -17.77 -4.30
N GLU A 48 -12.22 -17.97 -5.24
CA GLU A 48 -11.91 -18.61 -6.53
C GLU A 48 -11.01 -17.71 -7.38
N ARG A 49 -11.25 -16.40 -7.36
CA ARG A 49 -10.34 -15.43 -7.99
C ARG A 49 -8.95 -15.47 -7.36
N LYS A 50 -8.87 -15.51 -6.02
CA LYS A 50 -7.60 -15.65 -5.30
C LYS A 50 -6.87 -16.93 -5.74
N GLU A 51 -7.55 -18.08 -5.76
CA GLU A 51 -6.94 -19.36 -6.15
C GLU A 51 -6.45 -19.32 -7.60
N ALA A 52 -7.20 -18.69 -8.51
CA ALA A 52 -6.76 -18.51 -9.89
C ALA A 52 -5.47 -17.67 -9.99
N VAL A 53 -5.40 -16.55 -9.26
CA VAL A 53 -4.20 -15.70 -9.21
C VAL A 53 -3.05 -16.41 -8.50
N ALA A 54 -3.32 -17.20 -7.45
CA ALA A 54 -2.32 -18.00 -6.76
C ALA A 54 -1.71 -19.08 -7.67
N GLY A 55 -2.52 -19.67 -8.55
CA GLY A 55 -2.04 -20.55 -9.62
C GLY A 55 -1.02 -19.86 -10.53
N LEU A 56 -1.30 -18.61 -10.94
CA LEU A 56 -0.35 -17.79 -11.68
C LEU A 56 0.89 -17.45 -10.83
N THR A 57 0.73 -17.04 -9.58
CA THR A 57 1.85 -16.74 -8.67
C THR A 57 2.81 -17.91 -8.58
N LYS A 58 2.27 -19.12 -8.44
CA LYS A 58 3.04 -20.38 -8.36
C LYS A 58 3.76 -20.70 -9.66
N LEU A 59 3.14 -20.50 -10.82
CA LEU A 59 3.83 -20.69 -12.10
C LEU A 59 4.96 -19.67 -12.29
N ALA A 60 4.68 -18.40 -11.94
CA ALA A 60 5.62 -17.30 -12.07
C ALA A 60 6.79 -17.34 -11.07
N SER A 61 6.74 -18.17 -10.02
CA SER A 61 7.85 -18.31 -9.06
C SER A 61 9.08 -19.01 -9.64
N THR A 62 8.97 -19.51 -10.87
CA THR A 62 10.08 -20.09 -11.62
C THR A 62 11.22 -19.08 -11.80
N ILE A 63 12.46 -19.52 -11.59
CA ILE A 63 13.66 -18.66 -11.61
C ILE A 63 13.81 -17.95 -12.95
N ARG A 64 13.65 -18.68 -14.07
CA ARG A 64 13.74 -18.14 -15.43
C ARG A 64 12.49 -18.49 -16.22
N VAL A 65 11.70 -17.48 -16.54
CA VAL A 65 10.46 -17.63 -17.32
C VAL A 65 10.78 -17.37 -18.79
N SER A 66 10.26 -18.20 -19.68
CA SER A 66 10.36 -17.98 -21.12
C SER A 66 9.69 -16.66 -21.50
N PRO A 67 10.35 -15.80 -22.30
CA PRO A 67 9.71 -14.62 -22.87
C PRO A 67 8.46 -15.00 -23.67
N GLY A 68 7.42 -14.17 -23.61
CA GLY A 68 6.12 -14.40 -24.24
C GLY A 68 5.20 -13.20 -24.10
N ASP A 69 3.95 -13.31 -24.58
CA ASP A 69 2.98 -12.22 -24.44
C ASP A 69 2.26 -12.26 -23.08
N PHE A 70 2.80 -11.50 -22.13
CA PHE A 70 2.19 -11.30 -20.81
C PHE A 70 1.21 -10.14 -20.75
N SER A 71 0.91 -9.47 -21.88
CA SER A 71 0.14 -8.23 -21.89
C SER A 71 -1.25 -8.42 -21.31
N GLU A 72 -1.96 -9.50 -21.68
CA GLU A 72 -3.31 -9.75 -21.18
C GLU A 72 -3.34 -10.16 -19.71
N VAL A 73 -2.33 -10.90 -19.27
CA VAL A 73 -2.11 -11.21 -17.84
C VAL A 73 -1.94 -9.90 -17.06
N CYS A 74 -1.06 -9.01 -17.51
CA CYS A 74 -0.83 -7.72 -16.86
C CYS A 74 -2.05 -6.80 -16.88
N ARG A 75 -2.83 -6.77 -17.97
CA ARG A 75 -4.10 -6.02 -18.02
C ARG A 75 -5.10 -6.57 -17.00
N THR A 76 -5.19 -7.88 -16.88
CA THR A 76 -6.09 -8.55 -15.93
C THR A 76 -5.70 -8.23 -14.49
N LEU A 77 -4.42 -8.38 -14.13
CA LEU A 77 -3.90 -8.04 -12.80
C LEU A 77 -4.09 -6.55 -12.48
N LYS A 78 -3.80 -5.65 -13.44
CA LYS A 78 -4.01 -4.21 -13.28
C LYS A 78 -5.47 -3.87 -13.00
N LYS A 79 -6.41 -4.47 -13.74
CA LYS A 79 -7.86 -4.29 -13.53
C LYS A 79 -8.26 -4.71 -12.12
N GLY A 80 -7.80 -5.88 -11.67
CA GLY A 80 -8.02 -6.36 -10.30
C GLY A 80 -7.51 -5.38 -9.23
N LEU A 81 -6.37 -4.74 -9.46
CA LEU A 81 -5.83 -3.74 -8.53
C LEU A 81 -6.62 -2.42 -8.53
N LEU A 82 -7.02 -1.91 -9.70
CA LEU A 82 -7.69 -0.60 -9.80
C LEU A 82 -9.09 -0.57 -9.15
N MET A 83 -9.83 -1.68 -9.15
CA MET A 83 -11.23 -1.69 -8.70
C MET A 83 -11.46 -1.80 -7.18
N ILE A 84 -10.39 -2.00 -6.39
CA ILE A 84 -10.42 -1.88 -4.92
C ILE A 84 -10.88 -0.47 -4.47
N GLU A 85 -10.76 0.56 -5.32
CA GLU A 85 -10.92 1.97 -4.92
C GLU A 85 -12.32 2.54 -5.15
N SER A 86 -13.08 2.01 -6.11
CA SER A 86 -14.37 2.59 -6.49
C SER A 86 -15.43 2.37 -5.42
N LEU A 87 -15.33 1.35 -4.57
CA LEU A 87 -16.34 1.02 -3.57
C LEU A 87 -16.13 1.67 -2.20
N HIS A 88 -14.90 2.06 -1.83
CA HIS A 88 -14.66 2.71 -0.53
C HIS A 88 -15.16 4.16 -0.48
N LYS A 89 -15.42 4.79 -1.65
CA LYS A 89 -15.98 6.14 -1.75
C LYS A 89 -17.51 6.19 -1.70
N PHE A 90 -18.18 5.08 -2.05
CA PHE A 90 -19.62 4.95 -1.90
C PHE A 90 -19.88 4.25 -0.57
N GLY A 91 -20.44 4.96 0.41
CA GLY A 91 -20.75 4.40 1.73
C GLY A 91 -21.50 3.07 1.59
N SER A 92 -21.23 2.14 2.51
CA SER A 92 -21.74 0.75 2.48
C SER A 92 -23.23 0.61 2.20
N GLY A 93 -24.06 1.62 2.51
CA GLY A 93 -25.49 1.65 2.18
C GLY A 93 -25.83 1.84 0.69
N LEU A 94 -25.04 2.61 -0.08
CA LEU A 94 -25.30 2.84 -1.50
C LEU A 94 -24.86 1.66 -2.37
N VAL A 95 -23.83 0.94 -1.91
CA VAL A 95 -23.37 -0.32 -2.52
C VAL A 95 -24.46 -1.38 -2.43
N ILE A 96 -25.13 -1.50 -1.29
CA ILE A 96 -26.25 -2.42 -1.11
C ILE A 96 -27.42 -2.03 -2.03
N LEU A 97 -27.74 -0.74 -2.15
CA LEU A 97 -28.82 -0.27 -3.04
C LEU A 97 -28.51 -0.53 -4.53
N LEU A 98 -27.26 -0.31 -4.95
CA LEU A 98 -26.81 -0.63 -6.31
C LEU A 98 -26.82 -2.14 -6.57
N PHE A 99 -26.51 -2.98 -5.57
CA PHE A 99 -26.61 -4.43 -5.68
C PHE A 99 -28.06 -4.95 -5.76
N SER A 100 -29.00 -4.23 -5.15
CA SER A 100 -30.43 -4.59 -5.16
C SER A 100 -31.18 -4.10 -6.40
N VAL A 101 -30.73 -3.02 -7.04
CA VAL A 101 -31.41 -2.38 -8.19
C VAL A 101 -30.83 -2.82 -9.54
N VAL A 102 -29.64 -3.43 -9.55
CA VAL A 102 -29.00 -3.84 -10.80
C VAL A 102 -29.33 -5.30 -11.14
N ASP A 103 -30.05 -5.46 -12.24
CA ASP A 103 -30.50 -6.69 -12.90
C ASP A 103 -29.48 -7.86 -12.84
N VAL A 104 -30.00 -9.08 -12.64
CA VAL A 104 -29.25 -10.36 -12.55
C VAL A 104 -28.26 -10.54 -13.70
N ARG A 105 -28.52 -9.99 -14.89
CA ARG A 105 -27.62 -10.06 -16.05
C ARG A 105 -26.36 -9.21 -15.89
N THR A 106 -26.38 -8.22 -15.02
CA THR A 106 -25.23 -7.38 -14.66
C THR A 106 -24.45 -7.95 -13.47
N LYS A 107 -24.99 -8.92 -12.71
CA LYS A 107 -24.23 -9.58 -11.62
C LYS A 107 -23.00 -10.33 -12.15
N GLN A 108 -23.07 -10.88 -13.36
CA GLN A 108 -21.91 -11.47 -14.05
C GLN A 108 -20.83 -10.41 -14.35
N THR A 109 -21.25 -9.22 -14.78
CA THR A 109 -20.36 -8.08 -15.08
C THR A 109 -19.85 -7.39 -13.81
N ILE A 110 -20.64 -7.33 -12.74
CA ILE A 110 -20.27 -6.75 -11.44
C ILE A 110 -19.31 -7.67 -10.67
N SER A 111 -19.48 -8.99 -10.78
CA SER A 111 -18.55 -10.00 -10.25
C SER A 111 -17.12 -9.82 -10.75
N LEU A 112 -16.98 -9.51 -12.04
CA LEU A 112 -15.72 -9.15 -12.71
C LEU A 112 -15.14 -7.80 -12.25
N ILE A 113 -15.96 -6.96 -11.60
CA ILE A 113 -15.71 -5.53 -11.36
C ILE A 113 -15.56 -5.20 -9.86
N THR A 114 -15.89 -6.12 -8.96
CA THR A 114 -15.79 -5.89 -7.51
C THR A 114 -14.82 -6.86 -6.88
N ASP A 115 -13.52 -6.61 -7.06
CA ASP A 115 -12.54 -7.16 -6.14
C ASP A 115 -12.05 -6.09 -5.18
N VAL A 116 -12.68 -6.05 -4.01
CA VAL A 116 -12.24 -5.27 -2.84
C VAL A 116 -11.41 -6.18 -1.91
N ASN A 117 -11.24 -7.46 -2.24
CA ASN A 117 -10.59 -8.39 -1.34
C ASN A 117 -9.07 -8.24 -1.41
N ILE A 118 -8.51 -7.80 -0.29
CA ILE A 118 -7.07 -7.56 -0.15
C ILE A 118 -6.25 -8.83 -0.32
N ALA A 119 -6.80 -10.01 -0.02
CA ALA A 119 -6.11 -11.27 -0.27
C ALA A 119 -5.86 -11.50 -1.77
N VAL A 120 -6.83 -11.18 -2.63
CA VAL A 120 -6.64 -11.27 -4.09
C VAL A 120 -5.65 -10.21 -4.57
N ALA A 121 -5.70 -9.00 -4.00
CA ALA A 121 -4.77 -7.93 -4.32
C ALA A 121 -3.32 -8.28 -3.97
N VAL A 122 -3.09 -8.84 -2.77
CA VAL A 122 -1.78 -9.32 -2.31
C VAL A 122 -1.24 -10.38 -3.27
N GLU A 123 -2.08 -11.36 -3.63
CA GLU A 123 -1.71 -12.43 -4.54
C GLU A 123 -1.35 -11.87 -5.94
N ALA A 124 -2.13 -10.92 -6.45
CA ALA A 124 -1.87 -10.28 -7.74
C ALA A 124 -0.55 -9.49 -7.74
N ILE A 125 -0.26 -8.78 -6.65
CA ILE A 125 1.00 -8.03 -6.50
C ILE A 125 2.19 -9.01 -6.44
N GLN A 126 2.07 -10.10 -5.68
CA GLN A 126 3.10 -11.14 -5.61
C GLN A 126 3.32 -11.81 -6.97
N ALA A 127 2.27 -12.08 -7.75
CA ALA A 127 2.39 -12.57 -9.11
C ALA A 127 3.17 -11.60 -10.01
N ILE A 128 2.91 -10.29 -9.93
CA ILE A 128 3.68 -9.27 -10.67
C ILE A 128 5.16 -9.30 -10.27
N GLY A 129 5.46 -9.38 -8.97
CA GLY A 129 6.84 -9.46 -8.48
C GLY A 129 7.57 -10.73 -8.93
N ASN A 130 6.86 -11.86 -8.98
CA ASN A 130 7.38 -13.12 -9.50
C ASN A 130 7.66 -13.04 -11.01
N LEU A 131 6.72 -12.53 -11.80
CA LEU A 131 6.90 -12.31 -13.24
C LEU A 131 8.09 -11.40 -13.52
N ALA A 132 8.23 -10.31 -12.77
CA ALA A 132 9.37 -9.40 -12.92
C ALA A 132 10.71 -10.11 -12.68
N ARG A 133 10.82 -10.92 -11.62
CA ARG A 133 12.04 -11.71 -11.34
C ARG A 133 12.36 -12.72 -12.44
N GLY A 134 11.34 -13.44 -12.92
CA GLY A 134 11.51 -14.51 -13.90
C GLY A 134 11.78 -14.03 -15.33
N LEU A 135 11.21 -12.88 -15.72
CA LEU A 135 11.29 -12.36 -17.09
C LEU A 135 12.35 -11.25 -17.25
N ARG A 136 12.75 -10.59 -16.17
CA ARG A 136 13.72 -9.48 -16.18
C ARG A 136 13.33 -8.41 -17.20
N THR A 137 14.27 -8.00 -18.06
CA THR A 137 14.09 -6.96 -19.08
C THR A 137 12.99 -7.28 -20.11
N HIS A 138 12.61 -8.55 -20.29
CA HIS A 138 11.45 -8.91 -21.13
C HIS A 138 10.11 -8.43 -20.50
N PHE A 139 10.11 -8.09 -19.22
CA PHE A 139 8.94 -7.55 -18.51
C PHE A 139 8.94 -6.02 -18.39
N SER A 140 9.86 -5.31 -19.04
CA SER A 140 10.00 -3.86 -18.89
C SER A 140 8.75 -3.08 -19.31
N ALA A 141 8.17 -3.39 -20.48
CA ALA A 141 6.96 -2.71 -20.96
C ALA A 141 5.76 -2.91 -20.00
N SER A 142 5.57 -4.15 -19.54
CA SER A 142 4.54 -4.49 -18.55
C SER A 142 4.80 -3.81 -17.21
N SER A 143 6.06 -3.74 -16.77
CA SER A 143 6.45 -3.06 -15.53
C SER A 143 6.13 -1.58 -15.57
N ARG A 144 6.45 -0.90 -16.68
CA ARG A 144 6.08 0.50 -16.91
C ARG A 144 4.56 0.73 -16.88
N PHE A 145 3.81 -0.20 -17.49
CA PHE A 145 2.36 -0.14 -17.52
C PHE A 145 1.71 -0.32 -16.13
N LEU A 146 2.34 -1.12 -15.25
CA LEU A 146 1.86 -1.45 -13.91
C LEU A 146 2.32 -0.44 -12.84
N LEU A 147 3.50 0.16 -13.00
CA LEU A 147 4.13 1.01 -11.99
C LEU A 147 3.22 2.12 -11.44
N PRO A 148 2.50 2.93 -12.26
CA PRO A 148 1.64 3.98 -11.72
C PRO A 148 0.55 3.46 -10.78
N VAL A 149 0.02 2.27 -11.07
CA VAL A 149 -1.02 1.63 -10.24
C VAL A 149 -0.43 1.11 -8.94
N LEU A 150 0.77 0.53 -8.97
CA LEU A 150 1.46 0.06 -7.78
C LEU A 150 1.84 1.22 -6.84
N LEU A 151 2.31 2.34 -7.39
CA LEU A 151 2.62 3.54 -6.60
C LEU A 151 1.36 4.14 -5.96
N GLU A 152 0.24 4.23 -6.69
CA GLU A 152 -1.04 4.68 -6.13
C GLU A 152 -1.52 3.78 -4.97
N LYS A 153 -1.21 2.47 -5.03
CA LYS A 153 -1.56 1.50 -3.99
C LYS A 153 -0.74 1.61 -2.70
N LEU A 154 0.35 2.38 -2.68
CA LEU A 154 1.11 2.65 -1.46
C LEU A 154 0.32 3.42 -0.39
N LYS A 155 -0.91 3.88 -0.68
CA LYS A 155 -1.81 4.47 0.32
C LYS A 155 -2.36 3.47 1.33
N GLU A 156 -2.25 2.17 1.05
CA GLU A 156 -2.78 1.11 1.89
C GLU A 156 -1.88 0.81 3.09
N LYS A 157 -2.47 0.73 4.27
CA LYS A 157 -1.74 0.55 5.55
C LYS A 157 -1.75 -0.89 6.06
N LYS A 158 -2.42 -1.82 5.36
CA LYS A 158 -2.49 -3.21 5.83
C LYS A 158 -1.11 -3.87 5.65
N PRO A 159 -0.48 -4.39 6.72
CA PRO A 159 0.91 -4.87 6.67
C PRO A 159 1.18 -5.86 5.54
N THR A 160 0.28 -6.83 5.34
CA THR A 160 0.39 -7.84 4.29
C THR A 160 0.41 -7.25 2.88
N LEU A 161 -0.37 -6.19 2.65
CA LEU A 161 -0.42 -5.52 1.35
C LEU A 161 0.76 -4.57 1.16
N SER A 162 1.14 -3.81 2.19
CA SER A 162 2.29 -2.90 2.12
C SER A 162 3.61 -3.66 1.92
N GLU A 163 3.76 -4.83 2.54
CA GLU A 163 4.92 -5.69 2.37
C GLU A 163 4.98 -6.24 0.94
N ALA A 164 3.87 -6.79 0.44
CA ALA A 164 3.80 -7.29 -0.94
C ALA A 164 4.12 -6.20 -1.98
N LEU A 165 3.60 -4.97 -1.80
CA LEU A 165 3.89 -3.82 -2.66
C LEU A 165 5.38 -3.47 -2.64
N THR A 166 5.95 -3.36 -1.44
CA THR A 166 7.37 -2.99 -1.27
C THR A 166 8.26 -4.04 -1.93
N GLN A 167 8.07 -5.32 -1.62
CA GLN A 167 8.85 -6.41 -2.21
C GLN A 167 8.72 -6.46 -3.74
N THR A 168 7.52 -6.20 -4.28
CA THR A 168 7.28 -6.21 -5.73
C THR A 168 7.98 -5.05 -6.44
N LEU A 169 7.86 -3.83 -5.90
CA LEU A 169 8.55 -2.65 -6.46
C LEU A 169 10.07 -2.82 -6.40
N GLN A 170 10.60 -3.39 -5.32
CA GLN A 170 12.02 -3.72 -5.20
C GLN A 170 12.45 -4.81 -6.19
N ALA A 171 11.64 -5.85 -6.36
CA ALA A 171 11.89 -6.93 -7.31
C ALA A 171 11.89 -6.44 -8.76
N MET A 172 10.95 -5.57 -9.14
CA MET A 172 10.91 -4.95 -10.47
C MET A 172 12.20 -4.16 -10.76
N HIS A 173 12.73 -3.44 -9.78
CA HIS A 173 13.98 -2.72 -9.92
C HIS A 173 15.18 -3.65 -10.04
N LYS A 174 15.34 -4.58 -9.09
CA LYS A 174 16.47 -5.53 -9.06
C LYS A 174 16.54 -6.44 -10.29
N ALA A 175 15.39 -6.82 -10.84
CA ALA A 175 15.32 -7.63 -12.05
C ALA A 175 15.62 -6.83 -13.34
N GLY A 176 15.90 -5.52 -13.23
CA GLY A 176 16.20 -4.67 -14.39
C GLY A 176 14.97 -4.33 -15.24
N CYS A 177 13.76 -4.57 -14.73
CA CYS A 177 12.53 -4.29 -15.49
C CYS A 177 12.27 -2.79 -15.61
N ILE A 178 12.77 -1.99 -14.68
CA ILE A 178 12.59 -0.54 -14.63
C ILE A 178 13.94 0.16 -14.45
N SER A 179 14.13 1.22 -15.22
CA SER A 179 15.30 2.10 -15.13
C SER A 179 14.93 3.39 -14.40
N LEU A 180 15.79 3.84 -13.48
CA LEU A 180 15.60 5.09 -12.73
C LEU A 180 15.45 6.32 -13.64
N ILE A 181 16.14 6.33 -14.78
CA ILE A 181 16.04 7.43 -15.77
C ILE A 181 14.62 7.55 -16.31
N GLU A 182 13.99 6.40 -16.45
CA GLU A 182 12.77 6.23 -17.20
C GLU A 182 11.53 6.56 -16.36
N ILE A 183 11.58 6.28 -15.07
CA ILE A 183 10.43 6.40 -14.14
C ILE A 183 10.36 7.74 -13.40
N VAL A 184 11.20 8.71 -13.75
CA VAL A 184 11.29 10.03 -13.09
C VAL A 184 9.92 10.71 -13.00
N GLU A 185 9.14 10.70 -14.08
CA GLU A 185 7.83 11.37 -14.12
C GLU A 185 6.77 10.64 -13.28
N ASP A 186 6.84 9.31 -13.22
CA ASP A 186 5.98 8.49 -12.34
C ASP A 186 6.27 8.83 -10.87
N VAL A 187 7.56 8.95 -10.51
CA VAL A 187 7.99 9.35 -9.16
C VAL A 187 7.55 10.78 -8.83
N LYS A 188 7.78 11.75 -9.74
CA LYS A 188 7.35 13.16 -9.54
C LYS A 188 5.84 13.26 -9.30
N THR A 189 5.07 12.43 -9.99
CA THR A 189 3.61 12.38 -9.81
C THR A 189 3.26 11.81 -8.43
N ALA A 190 3.88 10.70 -8.03
CA ALA A 190 3.62 10.04 -6.76
C ALA A 190 4.08 10.86 -5.54
N THR A 191 5.17 11.60 -5.63
CA THR A 191 5.62 12.51 -4.54
C THR A 191 4.75 13.74 -4.37
N LYS A 192 3.83 14.01 -5.30
CA LYS A 192 2.80 15.06 -5.18
C LYS A 192 1.43 14.53 -4.77
N HIS A 193 1.34 13.23 -4.48
CA HIS A 193 0.07 12.60 -4.14
C HIS A 193 -0.52 13.16 -2.84
N LYS A 194 -1.84 13.29 -2.76
CA LYS A 194 -2.53 13.87 -1.60
C LYS A 194 -2.36 13.07 -0.30
N VAL A 195 -2.11 11.76 -0.40
CA VAL A 195 -1.89 10.87 0.74
C VAL A 195 -0.41 10.88 1.12
N PRO A 196 -0.02 11.34 2.33
CA PRO A 196 1.39 11.42 2.73
C PRO A 196 2.12 10.08 2.71
N LEU A 197 1.41 8.98 2.98
CA LEU A 197 1.99 7.63 2.95
C LEU A 197 2.48 7.23 1.56
N VAL A 198 1.77 7.63 0.49
CA VAL A 198 2.22 7.39 -0.89
C VAL A 198 3.52 8.14 -1.14
N ARG A 199 3.60 9.40 -0.72
CA ARG A 199 4.79 10.24 -0.90
C ARG A 199 6.00 9.64 -0.17
N SER A 200 5.85 9.29 1.12
CA SER A 200 6.95 8.76 1.93
C SER A 200 7.41 7.38 1.44
N LEU A 201 6.50 6.45 1.14
CA LEU A 201 6.87 5.12 0.66
C LEU A 201 7.46 5.13 -0.75
N THR A 202 7.01 6.04 -1.62
CA THR A 202 7.63 6.22 -2.94
C THR A 202 9.08 6.67 -2.79
N LEU A 203 9.35 7.66 -1.92
CA LEU A 203 10.71 8.14 -1.68
C LEU A 203 11.59 7.07 -1.01
N ALA A 204 11.04 6.30 -0.07
CA ALA A 204 11.76 5.18 0.53
C ALA A 204 12.15 4.12 -0.51
N TRP A 205 11.25 3.82 -1.45
CA TRP A 205 11.55 2.91 -2.56
C TRP A 205 12.59 3.50 -3.53
N VAL A 206 12.55 4.80 -3.83
CA VAL A 206 13.58 5.47 -4.64
C VAL A 206 14.94 5.40 -3.95
N ALA A 207 15.02 5.60 -2.63
CA ALA A 207 16.26 5.47 -1.89
C ALA A 207 16.86 4.06 -2.06
N PHE A 208 16.05 3.02 -1.88
CA PHE A 208 16.45 1.63 -2.16
C PHE A 208 16.94 1.45 -3.60
N CYS A 209 16.24 2.01 -4.59
CA CYS A 209 16.65 1.87 -5.99
C CYS A 209 18.02 2.53 -6.24
N ILE A 210 18.31 3.66 -5.60
CA ILE A 210 19.60 4.33 -5.72
C ILE A 210 20.69 3.51 -5.03
N GLU A 211 20.46 3.02 -3.81
CA GLU A 211 21.42 2.19 -3.06
C GLU A 211 21.77 0.89 -3.78
N THR A 212 20.84 0.35 -4.57
CA THR A 212 21.01 -0.90 -5.31
C THR A 212 21.36 -0.71 -6.80
N SER A 213 21.53 0.53 -7.24
CA SER A 213 21.95 0.86 -8.62
C SER A 213 23.45 1.07 -8.72
N ASN A 214 24.01 0.85 -9.92
CA ASN A 214 25.41 1.19 -10.17
C ASN A 214 25.64 2.72 -10.21
N LYS A 215 26.86 3.13 -9.88
CA LYS A 215 27.28 4.55 -9.82
C LYS A 215 27.05 5.33 -11.12
N GLY A 216 27.17 4.66 -12.27
CA GLY A 216 26.98 5.27 -13.59
C GLY A 216 25.54 5.74 -13.82
N VAL A 217 24.55 4.92 -13.44
CA VAL A 217 23.13 5.29 -13.50
C VAL A 217 22.83 6.47 -12.58
N ILE A 218 23.30 6.41 -11.33
CA ILE A 218 23.06 7.44 -10.31
C ILE A 218 23.63 8.79 -10.75
N THR A 219 24.83 8.79 -11.35
CA THR A 219 25.46 9.98 -11.91
C THR A 219 24.64 10.61 -13.04
N LYS A 220 23.84 9.83 -13.77
CA LYS A 220 22.94 10.38 -14.80
C LYS A 220 21.66 10.96 -14.18
N VAL A 221 21.05 10.28 -13.21
CA VAL A 221 19.71 10.62 -12.72
C VAL A 221 19.68 11.62 -11.56
N HIS A 222 20.80 11.87 -10.88
CA HIS A 222 20.80 12.73 -9.69
C HIS A 222 20.19 14.12 -9.94
N LYS A 223 20.37 14.69 -11.13
CA LYS A 223 19.86 16.03 -11.49
C LYS A 223 18.34 16.10 -11.48
N ASP A 224 17.68 14.97 -11.71
CA ASP A 224 16.22 14.86 -11.74
C ASP A 224 15.64 14.57 -10.36
N TYR A 225 16.32 13.72 -9.57
CA TYR A 225 15.82 13.31 -8.25
C TYR A 225 16.14 14.31 -7.13
N VAL A 226 17.31 14.98 -7.17
CA VAL A 226 17.67 15.96 -6.13
C VAL A 226 16.63 17.08 -5.99
N PRO A 227 16.15 17.74 -7.08
CA PRO A 227 15.08 18.73 -6.97
C PRO A 227 13.79 18.18 -6.35
N VAL A 228 13.40 16.94 -6.69
CA VAL A 228 12.21 16.27 -6.13
C VAL A 228 12.36 16.07 -4.62
N CYS A 229 13.55 15.67 -4.15
CA CYS A 229 13.85 15.56 -2.73
C CYS A 229 13.80 16.92 -2.04
N MET A 230 14.38 17.96 -2.65
CA MET A 230 14.39 19.32 -2.08
C MET A 230 12.98 19.90 -1.93
N GLU A 231 12.07 19.61 -2.86
CA GLU A 231 10.65 19.94 -2.71
C GLU A 231 10.03 19.16 -1.53
N SER A 232 10.31 17.86 -1.46
CA SER A 232 9.77 16.95 -0.44
C SER A 232 10.28 17.22 0.99
N LEU A 233 11.44 17.85 1.14
CA LEU A 233 11.97 18.30 2.44
C LEU A 233 11.11 19.40 3.10
N ASN A 234 10.24 20.05 2.33
CA ASN A 234 9.30 21.06 2.84
C ASN A 234 7.90 20.48 3.10
N ASP A 235 7.72 19.16 3.00
CA ASP A 235 6.44 18.52 3.29
C ASP A 235 6.06 18.67 4.77
N GLY A 236 4.76 18.86 5.04
CA GLY A 236 4.24 18.98 6.41
C GLY A 236 4.40 17.69 7.23
N THR A 237 4.46 16.53 6.58
CA THR A 237 4.55 15.21 7.21
C THR A 237 6.01 14.81 7.46
N PRO A 238 6.43 14.49 8.71
CA PRO A 238 7.81 14.15 9.03
C PRO A 238 8.33 12.93 8.27
N GLU A 239 7.50 11.91 8.08
CA GLU A 239 7.88 10.68 7.39
C GLU A 239 8.26 10.93 5.91
N VAL A 240 7.65 11.93 5.27
CA VAL A 240 7.98 12.31 3.90
C VAL A 240 9.33 13.01 3.84
N ARG A 241 9.61 13.91 4.79
CA ARG A 241 10.90 14.60 4.90
C ARG A 241 12.04 13.62 5.20
N ASP A 242 11.79 12.65 6.08
CA ASP A 242 12.77 11.62 6.45
C ASP A 242 13.09 10.71 5.27
N ALA A 243 12.08 10.31 4.49
CA ALA A 243 12.29 9.57 3.26
C ALA A 243 13.05 10.39 2.20
N ALA A 244 12.79 11.69 2.07
CA ALA A 244 13.54 12.57 1.18
C ALA A 244 15.03 12.68 1.58
N PHE A 245 15.33 12.80 2.88
CA PHE A 245 16.71 12.74 3.38
C PHE A 245 17.37 11.40 3.09
N SER A 246 16.62 10.30 3.17
CA SER A 246 17.12 8.96 2.83
C SER A 246 17.56 8.88 1.38
N VAL A 247 16.80 9.46 0.44
CA VAL A 247 17.18 9.53 -0.98
C VAL A 247 18.45 10.36 -1.18
N LEU A 248 18.55 11.54 -0.54
CA LEU A 248 19.75 12.38 -0.64
C LEU A 248 20.99 11.67 -0.05
N ALA A 249 20.83 10.99 1.08
CA ALA A 249 21.87 10.19 1.70
C ALA A 249 22.28 8.99 0.82
N ALA A 250 21.34 8.34 0.13
CA ALA A 250 21.62 7.27 -0.81
C ALA A 250 22.46 7.76 -2.01
N ILE A 251 22.10 8.90 -2.60
CA ILE A 251 22.88 9.52 -3.70
C ILE A 251 24.28 9.86 -3.21
N ALA A 252 24.36 10.52 -2.06
CA ALA A 252 25.60 10.91 -1.39
C ALA A 252 26.57 9.73 -1.17
N LYS A 253 26.08 8.63 -0.59
CA LYS A 253 26.87 7.43 -0.33
C LYS A 253 27.33 6.77 -1.63
N SER A 254 26.50 6.81 -2.67
CA SER A 254 26.78 6.08 -3.90
C SER A 254 27.78 6.79 -4.82
N VAL A 255 27.67 8.11 -4.98
CA VAL A 255 28.45 8.91 -5.95
C VAL A 255 29.15 10.14 -5.34
N GLY A 256 29.14 10.28 -4.01
CA GLY A 256 29.79 11.38 -3.28
C GLY A 256 28.91 12.62 -3.10
N MET A 257 29.47 13.67 -2.49
CA MET A 257 28.77 14.94 -2.16
C MET A 257 28.53 15.87 -3.35
N ARG A 258 29.43 15.84 -4.34
CA ARG A 258 29.42 16.78 -5.48
C ARG A 258 28.05 16.91 -6.18
N PRO A 259 27.28 15.84 -6.40
CA PRO A 259 25.95 15.92 -7.04
C PRO A 259 24.89 16.66 -6.23
N ILE A 260 25.05 16.77 -4.91
CA ILE A 260 24.05 17.36 -4.00
C ILE A 260 24.50 18.66 -3.33
N GLU A 261 25.79 18.99 -3.39
CA GLU A 261 26.44 20.11 -2.70
C GLU A 261 25.66 21.44 -2.82
N ARG A 262 25.38 21.87 -4.06
CA ARG A 262 24.61 23.11 -4.32
C ARG A 262 23.22 23.13 -3.67
N SER A 263 22.58 21.97 -3.53
CA SER A 263 21.27 21.87 -2.90
C SER A 263 21.37 21.86 -1.38
N VAL A 264 22.43 21.24 -0.83
CA VAL A 264 22.71 21.17 0.61
C VAL A 264 23.07 22.55 1.18
N GLU A 265 23.72 23.43 0.41
CA GLU A 265 23.98 24.82 0.79
C GLU A 265 22.70 25.60 1.13
N LYS A 266 21.57 25.26 0.49
CA LYS A 266 20.26 25.93 0.71
C LYS A 266 19.54 25.45 1.98
N LEU A 267 20.01 24.37 2.60
CA LEU A 267 19.42 23.85 3.84
C LEU A 267 19.87 24.70 5.03
N ASP A 268 19.13 24.66 6.14
CA ASP A 268 19.60 25.20 7.42
C ASP A 268 20.59 24.22 8.09
N ASP A 269 21.28 24.69 9.13
CA ASP A 269 22.30 23.90 9.83
C ASP A 269 21.76 22.60 10.45
N VAL A 270 20.51 22.60 10.92
CA VAL A 270 19.89 21.42 11.53
C VAL A 270 19.67 20.34 10.47
N ARG A 271 19.13 20.74 9.30
CA ARG A 271 18.92 19.83 8.17
C ARG A 271 20.23 19.33 7.57
N ARG A 272 21.26 20.18 7.47
CA ARG A 272 22.61 19.77 7.05
C ARG A 272 23.19 18.72 7.99
N LYS A 273 23.13 18.98 9.31
CA LYS A 273 23.63 18.05 10.32
C LYS A 273 22.94 16.68 10.22
N LYS A 274 21.62 16.66 10.10
CA LYS A 274 20.84 15.44 9.91
C LYS A 274 21.29 14.64 8.68
N LEU A 275 21.48 15.31 7.54
CA LEU A 275 21.95 14.64 6.32
C LEU A 275 23.36 14.05 6.52
N SER A 276 24.27 14.80 7.12
CA SER A 276 25.63 14.33 7.42
C SER A 276 25.62 13.09 8.34
N GLU A 277 24.80 13.09 9.39
CA GLU A 277 24.62 11.94 10.29
C GLU A 277 24.11 10.70 9.55
N MET A 278 23.15 10.87 8.64
CA MET A 278 22.63 9.77 7.81
C MET A 278 23.66 9.23 6.82
N ILE A 279 24.62 10.05 6.38
CA ILE A 279 25.71 9.61 5.51
C ILE A 279 26.75 8.82 6.30
N SER A 280 27.11 9.26 7.51
CA SER A 280 28.09 8.58 8.36
C SER A 280 27.55 7.32 9.04
N GLY A 281 26.25 7.25 9.34
CA GLY A 281 25.67 6.18 10.17
C GLY A 281 25.35 4.86 9.47
N SER A 282 26.02 4.49 8.38
CA SER A 282 25.71 3.23 7.66
C SER A 282 26.94 2.36 7.31
N GLU A 283 28.07 2.61 7.95
CA GLU A 283 29.18 1.66 7.96
C GLU A 283 29.02 0.75 9.19
N ASP A 284 28.15 -0.27 9.12
CA ASP A 284 28.26 -1.52 9.90
C ASP A 284 27.06 -2.46 9.65
N ALA A 285 27.25 -3.41 8.73
CA ALA A 285 26.63 -4.74 8.75
C ALA A 285 27.20 -5.60 7.61
N VAL A 286 28.39 -6.16 7.82
CA VAL A 286 28.87 -7.33 7.06
C VAL A 286 28.63 -8.58 7.93
N PRO A 287 27.75 -9.53 7.56
CA PRO A 287 27.70 -10.81 8.23
C PRO A 287 28.62 -11.78 7.47
N GLY A 288 29.83 -11.97 7.99
CA GLY A 288 30.75 -13.02 7.57
C GLY A 288 31.54 -13.52 8.77
N GLY A 289 31.33 -14.78 9.17
CA GLY A 289 32.18 -15.44 10.16
C GLY A 289 31.44 -16.34 11.14
N SER A 290 31.32 -17.62 10.76
CA SER A 290 31.00 -18.73 11.64
C SER A 290 32.03 -18.88 12.77
N ALA A 291 31.59 -18.93 14.03
CA ALA A 291 32.29 -19.63 15.12
C ALA A 291 31.39 -19.84 16.36
N THR A 292 30.92 -21.08 16.50
CA THR A 292 30.88 -21.91 17.73
C THR A 292 30.62 -21.24 19.09
N ALA A 293 29.48 -21.60 19.69
CA ALA A 293 29.23 -21.48 21.13
C ALA A 293 30.09 -22.45 21.96
N PRO A 294 30.32 -22.13 23.24
CA PRO A 294 30.12 -23.14 24.27
C PRO A 294 29.23 -22.69 25.43
N VAL A 295 28.59 -23.71 25.99
CA VAL A 295 27.59 -23.78 27.05
C VAL A 295 28.20 -23.46 28.41
N HIS A 296 27.44 -22.78 29.29
CA HIS A 296 27.35 -23.18 30.69
C HIS A 296 25.94 -22.98 31.26
N ASN A 297 25.38 -24.12 31.70
CA ASN A 297 24.20 -24.26 32.53
C ASN A 297 24.34 -23.51 33.87
N ILE A 298 23.23 -23.06 34.44
CA ILE A 298 22.74 -23.47 35.78
C ILE A 298 21.27 -23.03 35.95
N ARG A 299 20.40 -24.04 35.87
CA ARG A 299 19.33 -24.45 36.82
C ARG A 299 18.42 -23.39 37.48
N ALA A 300 17.17 -23.45 37.02
CA ALA A 300 15.89 -23.66 37.72
C ALA A 300 15.44 -22.78 38.90
N GLY A 301 14.18 -22.34 38.79
CA GLY A 301 13.32 -21.93 39.91
C GLY A 301 11.92 -21.54 39.42
N MET A 302 11.02 -22.52 39.31
CA MET A 302 9.58 -22.34 39.07
C MET A 302 8.88 -21.67 40.27
N SER A 303 7.79 -20.93 39.97
CA SER A 303 6.46 -20.93 40.64
C SER A 303 5.86 -19.53 40.52
N SER A 304 4.87 -19.33 39.63
CA SER A 304 3.42 -19.40 39.91
C SER A 304 2.94 -18.36 40.93
N ALA A 305 2.07 -17.43 40.50
CA ALA A 305 0.65 -17.41 40.87
C ALA A 305 0.02 -16.03 40.57
N GLU A 306 -1.25 -16.11 40.23
CA GLU A 306 -2.14 -15.07 39.74
C GLU A 306 -2.69 -14.12 40.82
N SER A 307 -3.35 -13.08 40.31
CA SER A 307 -4.61 -12.50 40.78
C SER A 307 -4.59 -11.33 41.80
N SER A 308 -4.98 -10.18 41.23
CA SER A 308 -6.12 -9.35 41.64
C SER A 308 -6.01 -8.36 42.80
N GLU A 309 -6.18 -7.10 42.39
CA GLU A 309 -6.93 -5.98 43.00
C GLU A 309 -6.70 -5.60 44.47
N SER A 310 -6.21 -4.37 44.66
CA SER A 310 -6.99 -3.34 45.36
C SER A 310 -6.34 -1.95 45.22
N ALA A 311 -7.20 -0.96 44.99
CA ALA A 311 -6.88 0.45 44.94
C ALA A 311 -6.57 1.01 46.34
N PHE A 312 -5.76 2.07 46.41
CA PHE A 312 -6.10 3.37 47.04
C PHE A 312 -4.84 4.16 47.46
N VAL A 313 -4.64 5.28 46.75
CA VAL A 313 -4.11 6.60 47.19
C VAL A 313 -2.81 6.64 48.00
N LYS A 314 -1.79 7.29 47.40
CA LYS A 314 -1.10 8.39 48.08
C LYS A 314 -0.63 9.49 47.12
N ARG A 315 -1.32 10.61 47.30
CA ARG A 315 -0.98 11.99 46.95
C ARG A 315 0.43 12.32 47.46
N SER A 316 1.25 12.96 46.62
CA SER A 316 2.00 14.13 47.08
C SER A 316 2.44 15.01 45.91
N SER A 317 1.96 16.24 46.01
CA SER A 317 2.30 17.43 45.26
C SER A 317 3.77 17.82 45.47
N SER A 318 4.31 18.64 44.56
CA SER A 318 4.60 20.04 44.92
C SER A 318 4.82 20.87 43.65
N LYS A 319 3.93 21.84 43.50
CA LYS A 319 4.05 23.00 42.60
C LYS A 319 4.93 24.03 43.31
N HIS A 320 5.59 24.90 42.55
CA HIS A 320 5.75 26.29 42.97
C HIS A 320 5.18 27.22 41.89
N ALA A 321 4.41 28.17 42.41
CA ALA A 321 3.59 29.20 41.78
C ALA A 321 4.45 30.47 41.53
N LEU A 322 4.03 31.62 40.99
CA LEU A 322 2.79 32.22 40.49
C LEU A 322 3.25 33.53 39.78
N VAL A 323 2.45 34.13 38.88
CA VAL A 323 1.90 35.51 38.99
C VAL A 323 1.08 35.81 37.72
N GLU A 324 -0.15 36.27 37.94
CA GLU A 324 -1.25 36.43 36.97
C GLU A 324 -1.25 37.76 36.18
N ARG A 325 -2.01 37.80 35.07
CA ARG A 325 -3.22 38.66 34.92
C ARG A 325 -4.12 38.23 33.72
N PRO A 326 -5.43 38.58 33.72
CA PRO A 326 -6.48 37.83 33.01
C PRO A 326 -7.14 38.58 31.83
N VAL A 327 -7.48 37.89 30.72
CA VAL A 327 -8.53 38.32 29.76
C VAL A 327 -9.17 37.10 29.05
N GLN A 328 -10.51 36.99 29.17
CA GLN A 328 -11.51 36.29 28.33
C GLN A 328 -11.47 34.74 28.19
N SER A 329 -12.31 34.06 28.99
CA SER A 329 -12.58 32.61 28.95
C SER A 329 -14.07 32.25 28.78
N THR A 330 -14.91 33.11 28.20
CA THR A 330 -16.36 32.83 28.09
C THR A 330 -16.81 32.27 26.72
N PHE A 331 -16.00 32.34 25.67
CA PHE A 331 -16.41 31.85 24.33
C PHE A 331 -16.03 30.38 24.02
N LEU A 332 -15.05 29.81 24.71
CA LEU A 332 -14.56 28.44 24.43
C LEU A 332 -15.32 27.34 25.17
N SER A 333 -15.96 27.64 26.31
CA SER A 333 -16.75 26.66 27.07
C SER A 333 -18.10 26.37 26.40
N SER A 334 -18.80 27.42 25.92
CA SER A 334 -20.09 27.28 25.22
C SER A 334 -19.97 26.52 23.88
N ARG A 335 -18.87 26.68 23.14
CA ARG A 335 -18.67 25.97 21.86
C ARG A 335 -18.40 24.48 22.06
N LYS A 336 -17.71 24.11 23.13
CA LYS A 336 -17.43 22.71 23.48
C LYS A 336 -18.68 22.01 24.01
N GLU A 337 -19.51 22.70 24.79
CA GLU A 337 -20.81 22.19 25.23
C GLU A 337 -21.83 22.05 24.10
N ALA A 338 -21.87 23.00 23.16
CA ALA A 338 -22.74 22.94 21.98
C ALA A 338 -22.39 21.77 21.04
N LEU A 339 -21.09 21.51 20.81
CA LEU A 339 -20.62 20.36 20.02
C LEU A 339 -20.93 19.02 20.71
N GLN A 340 -20.83 18.97 22.04
CA GLN A 340 -21.17 17.75 22.79
C GLN A 340 -22.67 17.50 22.86
N ARG A 341 -23.50 18.57 22.80
CA ARG A 341 -24.97 18.47 22.72
C ARG A 341 -25.41 18.01 21.32
N LEU A 342 -24.75 18.50 20.26
CA LEU A 342 -24.97 18.09 18.87
C LEU A 342 -24.57 16.63 18.61
N GLU A 343 -23.45 16.18 19.20
CA GLU A 343 -22.99 14.78 19.10
C GLU A 343 -23.93 13.83 19.85
N ARG A 344 -24.51 14.27 20.98
CA ARG A 344 -25.50 13.51 21.75
C ARG A 344 -26.85 13.44 21.03
N THR A 345 -27.35 14.53 20.44
CA THR A 345 -28.58 14.50 19.63
C THR A 345 -28.41 13.68 18.35
N LYS A 346 -27.24 13.72 17.70
CA LYS A 346 -26.93 12.88 16.53
C LYS A 346 -26.96 11.40 16.87
N LYS A 347 -26.31 10.98 17.97
CA LYS A 347 -26.37 9.59 18.47
C LYS A 347 -27.78 9.17 18.92
N GLN A 348 -28.56 10.09 19.49
CA GLN A 348 -29.92 9.81 19.93
C GLN A 348 -30.88 9.65 18.73
N MET A 349 -30.72 10.45 17.68
CA MET A 349 -31.45 10.31 16.42
C MET A 349 -31.06 9.03 15.66
N GLU A 350 -29.76 8.69 15.59
CA GLU A 350 -29.30 7.42 15.00
C GLU A 350 -29.83 6.18 15.73
N CYS A 351 -29.88 6.21 17.07
CA CYS A 351 -30.47 5.13 17.87
C CYS A 351 -32.00 5.02 17.68
N LYS A 352 -32.71 6.16 17.59
CA LYS A 352 -34.16 6.18 17.35
C LYS A 352 -34.51 5.73 15.92
N HIS A 353 -33.68 6.07 14.94
CA HIS A 353 -33.81 5.65 13.55
C HIS A 353 -33.50 4.15 13.39
N ARG A 354 -32.43 3.65 14.02
CA ARG A 354 -32.08 2.21 14.04
C ARG A 354 -33.14 1.36 14.75
N ARG A 355 -33.81 1.89 15.78
CA ARG A 355 -34.89 1.20 16.49
C ARG A 355 -36.21 1.22 15.73
N ARG A 356 -36.52 2.30 14.98
CA ARG A 356 -37.67 2.37 14.06
C ARG A 356 -37.50 1.46 12.84
N LEU A 357 -36.30 1.40 12.26
CA LEU A 357 -35.99 0.50 11.15
C LEU A 357 -36.08 -0.97 11.56
N ARG A 358 -35.70 -1.30 12.81
CA ARG A 358 -35.86 -2.65 13.37
C ARG A 358 -37.33 -3.05 13.58
N ASN A 359 -38.19 -2.11 13.95
CA ASN A 359 -39.62 -2.37 14.13
C ASN A 359 -40.39 -2.50 12.80
N LEU A 360 -39.84 -2.00 11.68
CA LEU A 360 -40.39 -2.18 10.33
C LEU A 360 -39.98 -3.51 9.66
N LEU A 361 -39.07 -4.27 10.28
CA LEU A 361 -38.54 -5.55 9.78
C LEU A 361 -39.17 -6.76 10.46
N ASN A 362 -40.34 -6.61 11.09
CA ASN A 362 -41.13 -7.75 11.57
C ASN A 362 -41.67 -8.52 10.36
N PHE A 363 -40.84 -9.42 9.83
CA PHE A 363 -41.31 -10.54 9.04
C PHE A 363 -42.04 -11.48 10.00
N PRO A 364 -43.31 -11.86 9.76
CA PRO A 364 -43.84 -13.05 10.39
C PRO A 364 -42.94 -14.22 9.97
N GLU A 365 -42.37 -14.89 10.96
CA GLU A 365 -41.74 -16.20 10.80
C GLU A 365 -42.74 -17.16 10.13
N ASP A 366 -42.23 -18.01 9.23
CA ASP A 366 -42.91 -19.01 8.39
C ASP A 366 -43.51 -18.54 7.05
N VAL A 367 -42.66 -18.28 6.04
CA VAL A 367 -42.88 -18.76 4.65
C VAL A 367 -41.53 -18.92 3.94
N GLU A 368 -41.23 -20.11 3.39
CA GLU A 368 -40.06 -20.36 2.54
C GLU A 368 -40.15 -19.56 1.21
N PRO A 369 -39.03 -19.04 0.65
CA PRO A 369 -39.03 -18.19 -0.56
C PRO A 369 -39.48 -18.86 -1.86
N SER A 370 -39.85 -20.14 -1.85
CA SER A 370 -40.19 -20.96 -3.01
C SER A 370 -41.64 -20.83 -3.51
N GLU A 371 -42.52 -20.14 -2.78
CA GLU A 371 -43.96 -20.11 -3.10
C GLU A 371 -44.52 -18.75 -3.56
N MET A 372 -43.68 -17.71 -3.71
CA MET A 372 -44.16 -16.38 -4.10
C MET A 372 -43.99 -16.13 -5.61
N SER A 373 -45.07 -15.73 -6.28
CA SER A 373 -45.02 -15.38 -7.70
C SER A 373 -44.15 -14.13 -7.95
N LEU A 374 -43.51 -14.04 -9.11
CA LEU A 374 -42.67 -12.89 -9.49
C LEU A 374 -43.44 -11.56 -9.37
N ASP A 375 -44.73 -11.56 -9.73
CA ASP A 375 -45.59 -10.38 -9.66
C ASP A 375 -45.85 -9.92 -8.21
N GLU A 376 -45.97 -10.86 -7.26
CA GLU A 376 -46.10 -10.52 -5.84
C GLU A 376 -44.81 -9.97 -5.25
N ILE A 377 -43.65 -10.50 -5.68
CA ILE A 377 -42.34 -10.02 -5.25
C ILE A 377 -42.12 -8.60 -5.77
N GLU A 378 -42.42 -8.34 -7.04
CA GLU A 378 -42.30 -7.01 -7.65
C GLU A 378 -43.25 -6.00 -7.00
N SER A 379 -44.48 -6.41 -6.71
CA SER A 379 -45.46 -5.56 -6.01
C SER A 379 -44.99 -5.20 -4.58
N ARG A 380 -44.45 -6.17 -3.83
CA ARG A 380 -43.94 -5.93 -2.46
C ARG A 380 -42.71 -5.04 -2.43
N ILE A 381 -41.79 -5.23 -3.38
CA ILE A 381 -40.61 -4.37 -3.53
C ILE A 381 -41.04 -2.95 -3.96
N GLY A 382 -41.98 -2.84 -4.89
CA GLY A 382 -42.54 -1.56 -5.33
C GLY A 382 -43.16 -0.76 -4.17
N SER A 383 -43.93 -1.43 -3.31
CA SER A 383 -44.49 -0.81 -2.09
C SER A 383 -43.39 -0.35 -1.14
N LEU A 384 -42.40 -1.20 -0.86
CA LEU A 384 -41.34 -0.90 0.09
C LEU A 384 -40.44 0.27 -0.36
N VAL A 385 -40.18 0.35 -1.66
CA VAL A 385 -39.45 1.46 -2.28
C VAL A 385 -40.26 2.75 -2.19
N SER A 386 -41.57 2.69 -2.50
CA SER A 386 -42.48 3.85 -2.38
C SER A 386 -42.53 4.39 -0.94
N ASP A 387 -42.66 3.50 0.05
CA ASP A 387 -42.72 3.88 1.46
C ASP A 387 -41.40 4.51 1.93
N THR A 388 -40.27 3.97 1.48
CA THR A 388 -38.93 4.49 1.80
C THR A 388 -38.70 5.86 1.17
N ILE A 389 -39.12 6.07 -0.08
CA ILE A 389 -39.05 7.37 -0.76
C ILE A 389 -39.93 8.39 -0.03
N THR A 390 -41.11 7.99 0.41
CA THR A 390 -42.04 8.87 1.13
C THR A 390 -41.47 9.28 2.49
N LEU A 391 -40.84 8.34 3.20
CA LEU A 391 -40.16 8.61 4.47
C LEU A 391 -38.93 9.53 4.32
N LEU A 392 -38.16 9.36 3.25
CA LEU A 392 -37.03 10.25 2.95
C LEU A 392 -37.51 11.66 2.61
N LYS A 393 -38.59 11.79 1.83
CA LYS A 393 -39.19 13.10 1.50
C LYS A 393 -39.74 13.79 2.75
N SER A 394 -40.40 13.07 3.65
CA SER A 394 -40.90 13.66 4.90
C SER A 394 -39.76 14.12 5.82
N THR A 395 -38.68 13.33 5.92
CA THR A 395 -37.50 13.67 6.73
C THR A 395 -36.73 14.88 6.16
N VAL A 396 -36.71 15.05 4.84
CA VAL A 396 -36.11 16.22 4.18
C VAL A 396 -36.96 17.48 4.38
N MET A 397 -38.29 17.36 4.35
CA MET A 397 -39.20 18.48 4.59
C MET A 397 -39.17 18.96 6.05
N GLU A 398 -39.06 18.05 7.02
CA GLU A 398 -38.93 18.38 8.46
C GLU A 398 -37.58 19.02 8.81
N GLY A 399 -36.54 18.86 7.98
CA GLY A 399 -35.23 19.50 8.17
C GLY A 399 -35.10 20.89 7.53
N ALA A 400 -36.12 21.35 6.81
CA ALA A 400 -36.13 22.62 6.07
C ALA A 400 -37.11 23.67 6.63
N SER A 401 -37.85 23.35 7.71
CA SER A 401 -38.55 24.31 8.58
C SER A 401 -37.79 24.47 9.88
#